data_AF-A0A1F4YFM8-F1
#
_entry.id   AF-A0A1F4YFM8-F1
#
_cell.length_a   1.000
_cell.length_b   1.000
_cell.length_c   1.000
_cell.angle_alpha   90.00
_cell.angle_beta   90.00
_cell.angle_gamma   90.00
#
_symmetry.space_group_name_H-M   'P 1'
#
loop_
_entity.id
_entity.type
_entity.pdbx_description
1 polymer ?
#
loop_
_entity_poly.entity_id
_entity_poly.type
_entity_poly.pdbx_seq_one_letter_code
_entity_poly.pdbx_strand_id
1 'polypeptide(L)'
;MSSSKDPKITAVLYEKEPGKIGMSLRSNNRKQPTDVSILAARFGGGGHKAAAGGKFAGTLEEAEIELLSVVQKLYPGLGQP
;
A
#
# COMPACT_ATOMS: atom_id res chain seq x y z
N MET A 1 13.99 11.31 -22.71
CA MET A 1 13.81 10.75 -21.36
C MET A 1 12.36 11.01 -20.95
N SER A 2 11.50 9.99 -20.97
CA SER A 2 10.10 10.16 -20.62
C SER A 2 9.98 10.24 -19.10
N SER A 3 9.83 11.45 -18.58
CA SER A 3 9.58 11.71 -17.16
C SER A 3 8.10 11.45 -16.89
N SER A 4 7.67 10.19 -16.86
CA SER A 4 6.33 9.86 -16.36
C SER A 4 6.45 9.41 -14.90
N LYS A 5 6.04 10.29 -13.98
CA LYS A 5 5.84 9.97 -12.56
C LYS A 5 4.57 9.13 -12.41
N ASP A 6 4.49 8.00 -13.10
CA ASP A 6 3.38 7.07 -12.88
C ASP A 6 3.60 6.39 -11.52
N PRO A 7 2.64 6.49 -10.58
CA PRO A 7 2.79 5.83 -9.29
C PRO A 7 2.98 4.33 -9.54
N LYS A 8 3.98 3.69 -8.93
CA LYS A 8 4.15 2.23 -9.09
C LYS A 8 3.14 1.44 -8.27
N ILE A 9 2.73 2.02 -7.13
CA ILE A 9 1.76 1.47 -6.19
C ILE A 9 0.76 2.59 -5.87
N THR A 10 -0.53 2.27 -5.89
CA THR A 10 -1.58 3.13 -5.35
C THR A 10 -2.14 2.46 -4.10
N ALA A 11 -2.30 3.25 -3.03
CA ALA A 11 -2.95 2.83 -1.81
C ALA A 11 -4.13 3.74 -1.50
N VAL A 12 -5.24 3.15 -1.07
CA VAL A 12 -6.41 3.86 -0.54
C VAL A 12 -6.61 3.43 0.89
N LEU A 13 -6.55 4.40 1.80
CA LEU A 13 -6.84 4.24 3.22
C LEU A 13 -8.23 4.81 3.50
N TYR A 14 -9.01 4.11 4.31
CA TYR A 14 -10.35 4.54 4.68
C TYR A 14 -10.74 3.98 6.05
N GLU A 15 -11.37 4.79 6.87
CA GLU A 15 -11.89 4.34 8.17
C GLU A 15 -13.17 3.53 7.95
N LYS A 16 -13.22 2.30 8.49
CA LYS A 16 -14.40 1.43 8.44
C LYS A 16 -15.30 1.62 9.64
N GLU A 17 -14.66 1.74 10.79
CA GLU A 17 -15.25 1.98 12.12
C GLU A 17 -14.24 2.82 12.89
N PRO A 18 -14.65 3.54 13.96
CA PRO A 18 -13.73 4.28 14.81
C PRO A 18 -12.50 3.46 15.20
N GLY A 19 -11.32 3.90 14.74
CA GLY A 19 -10.04 3.25 15.04
C GLY A 19 -9.74 1.99 14.21
N LYS A 20 -10.49 1.71 13.14
CA LYS A 20 -10.25 0.57 12.23
C LYS A 20 -10.11 1.07 10.80
N ILE A 21 -8.89 1.07 10.29
CA ILE A 21 -8.56 1.49 8.93
C ILE A 21 -8.51 0.29 8.00
N GLY A 22 -9.22 0.39 6.89
CA GLY A 22 -9.10 -0.50 5.74
C GLY A 22 -8.09 0.04 4.73
N MET A 23 -7.35 -0.87 4.10
CA MET A 23 -6.35 -0.54 3.10
C MET A 23 -6.65 -1.30 1.81
N SER A 24 -6.68 -0.61 0.68
CA SER A 24 -6.76 -1.20 -0.65
C SER A 24 -5.52 -0.84 -1.45
N LEU A 25 -4.75 -1.85 -1.85
CA LEU A 25 -3.48 -1.68 -2.55
C LEU A 25 -3.59 -2.16 -3.99
N ARG A 26 -3.00 -1.43 -4.93
CA ARG A 26 -2.95 -1.75 -6.36
C ARG A 26 -1.57 -1.48 -6.92
N SER A 27 -1.07 -2.39 -7.75
CA SER A 27 0.10 -2.14 -8.60
C SER A 27 -0.37 -1.58 -9.94
N ASN A 28 0.21 -0.45 -10.35
CA ASN A 28 -0.23 0.22 -11.58
C ASN A 28 0.44 -0.34 -12.84
N ASN A 29 1.55 -1.06 -12.70
CA ASN A 29 2.15 -1.81 -13.81
C ASN A 29 1.47 -3.20 -13.93
N ARG A 30 0.69 -3.40 -15.01
CA ARG A 30 0.02 -4.68 -15.29
C ARG A 30 0.94 -5.75 -15.89
N LYS A 31 2.01 -5.35 -16.57
CA LYS A 31 2.94 -6.29 -17.24
C LYS A 31 3.95 -6.88 -16.25
N GLN A 32 4.41 -6.05 -15.31
CA GLN A 32 5.36 -6.42 -14.26
C GLN A 32 4.87 -5.79 -12.93
N PRO A 33 3.91 -6.43 -12.25
CA PRO A 33 3.33 -5.87 -11.05
C PRO A 33 4.31 -5.88 -9.89
N THR A 34 4.36 -4.78 -9.14
CA THR A 34 5.00 -4.77 -7.81
C THR A 34 4.11 -5.54 -6.85
N ASP A 35 4.67 -6.47 -6.09
CA ASP A 35 3.87 -7.43 -5.31
C ASP A 35 3.21 -6.82 -4.07
N VAL A 36 2.03 -6.22 -4.24
CA VAL A 36 1.31 -5.58 -3.12
C VAL A 36 0.72 -6.58 -2.12
N SER A 37 0.74 -7.88 -2.41
CA SER A 37 0.28 -8.90 -1.46
C SER A 37 1.20 -9.01 -0.24
N ILE A 38 2.51 -8.79 -0.44
CA ILE A 38 3.51 -8.78 0.63
C ILE A 38 3.29 -7.57 1.56
N LEU A 39 2.93 -6.41 0.99
CA LEU A 39 2.54 -5.24 1.77
C LEU A 39 1.31 -5.55 2.62
N ALA A 40 0.24 -6.04 1.99
CA ALA A 40 -1.01 -6.36 2.67
C ALA A 40 -0.82 -7.38 3.81
N ALA A 41 0.07 -8.37 3.64
CA ALA A 41 0.38 -9.35 4.67
C ALA A 41 0.96 -8.73 5.95
N ARG A 42 1.69 -7.60 5.85
CA ARG A 42 2.17 -6.85 7.03
C ARG A 42 1.05 -6.25 7.86
N PHE A 43 -0.09 -6.00 7.23
CA PHE A 43 -1.31 -5.44 7.82
C PHE A 43 -2.37 -6.53 8.09
N GLY A 44 -1.94 -7.78 8.32
CA GLY A 44 -2.83 -8.92 8.60
C GLY A 44 -3.79 -9.25 7.46
N GLY A 45 -3.49 -8.78 6.24
CA GLY A 45 -4.32 -8.93 5.06
C GLY A 45 -3.74 -9.92 4.05
N GLY A 46 -4.15 -9.77 2.79
CA GLY A 46 -3.71 -10.64 1.69
C GLY A 46 -4.34 -10.27 0.36
N GLY A 47 -4.05 -11.07 -0.67
CA GLY A 47 -4.56 -10.89 -2.02
C GLY A 47 -3.58 -11.38 -3.08
N HIS A 48 -3.60 -10.73 -4.24
CA HIS A 48 -2.73 -11.03 -5.38
C HIS A 48 -1.63 -9.99 -5.54
N LYS A 49 -0.60 -10.34 -6.32
CA LYS A 49 0.53 -9.45 -6.63
C LYS A 49 0.11 -8.07 -7.14
N ALA A 50 -0.96 -7.99 -7.93
CA ALA A 50 -1.43 -6.74 -8.51
C ALA A 50 -2.47 -6.01 -7.64
N ALA A 51 -3.11 -6.70 -6.70
CA ALA A 51 -4.23 -6.17 -5.93
C ALA A 51 -4.38 -6.93 -4.60
N ALA A 52 -4.24 -6.22 -3.49
CA ALA A 52 -4.37 -6.79 -2.15
C ALA A 52 -5.02 -5.79 -1.19
N GLY A 53 -5.39 -6.25 -0.01
CA GLY A 53 -5.96 -5.38 1.02
C GLY A 53 -5.56 -5.81 2.42
N GLY A 54 -5.48 -4.83 3.31
CA GLY A 54 -5.05 -4.98 4.71
C GLY A 54 -5.94 -4.20 5.66
N LYS A 55 -5.65 -4.34 6.96
CA LYS A 55 -6.33 -3.60 8.02
C LYS A 55 -5.30 -3.05 9.00
N PHE A 56 -5.59 -1.89 9.57
CA PHE A 56 -4.77 -1.27 10.60
C PHE A 56 -5.67 -0.81 11.75
N ALA A 57 -5.21 -0.96 12.99
CA ALA A 57 -5.90 -0.49 14.17
C ALA A 57 -5.24 0.81 14.63
N GLY A 58 -6.00 1.90 14.65
CA GLY A 58 -5.51 3.26 14.89
C GLY A 58 -6.17 4.27 13.97
N THR A 59 -5.51 5.42 13.81
CA THR A 59 -5.95 6.55 12.98
C THR A 59 -5.53 6.40 11.52
N LEU A 60 -6.11 7.22 10.63
CA LEU A 60 -5.71 7.28 9.22
C LEU A 60 -4.25 7.73 9.08
N GLU A 61 -3.83 8.70 9.88
CA GLU A 61 -2.47 9.25 9.90
C GLU A 61 -1.44 8.20 10.33
N GLU A 62 -1.72 7.43 11.39
CA GLU A 62 -0.86 6.32 11.81
C GLU A 62 -0.79 5.22 10.74
N ALA A 63 -1.92 4.91 10.09
CA ALA A 63 -1.95 3.94 9.00
C ALA A 63 -1.13 4.39 7.78
N GLU A 64 -1.14 5.69 7.46
CA GLU A 64 -0.33 6.27 6.39
C GLU A 64 1.16 6.20 6.71
N ILE A 65 1.56 6.64 7.91
CA ILE A 65 2.96 6.61 8.35
C ILE A 65 3.50 5.17 8.34
N GLU A 66 2.74 4.22 8.89
CA GLU A 66 3.15 2.81 8.93
C GLU A 66 3.19 2.21 7.52
N LEU A 67 2.22 2.53 6.66
CA LEU A 67 2.24 2.07 5.26
C LEU A 67 3.48 2.57 4.52
N LEU A 68 3.79 3.87 4.61
CA LEU A 68 4.97 4.45 3.96
C LEU A 68 6.27 3.83 4.49
N SER A 69 6.38 3.63 5.80
CA SER A 69 7.50 2.94 6.46
C SER A 69 7.68 1.51 5.93
N VAL A 70 6.60 0.73 5.83
CA VAL A 70 6.62 -0.64 5.32
C VAL A 70 6.97 -0.67 3.82
N VAL A 71 6.42 0.24 3.02
CA VAL A 71 6.73 0.37 1.59
C VAL A 71 8.21 0.68 1.39
N GLN A 72 8.78 1.64 2.12
CA GLN A 72 10.20 2.00 2.02
C GLN A 72 11.12 0.83 2.39
N LYS A 73 10.76 0.04 3.41
CA LYS A 73 11.52 -1.14 3.84
C LYS A 73 11.52 -2.25 2.78
N LEU A 74 10.38 -2.49 2.13
CA LEU A 74 10.23 -3.59 1.16
C LEU A 74 10.65 -3.20 -0.26
N TYR A 75 10.49 -1.93 -0.62
CA TYR A 75 10.79 -1.39 -1.94
C TYR A 75 11.60 -0.10 -1.80
N PRO A 76 12.91 -0.19 -1.52
CA PRO A 76 13.78 0.98 -1.45
C PRO A 76 13.68 1.81 -2.74
N GLY A 77 13.31 3.09 -2.61
CA GLY A 77 13.03 3.99 -3.74
C GLY A 77 11.55 4.17 -4.09
N LEU A 78 10.63 3.56 -3.34
CA LEU A 78 9.20 3.86 -3.30
C LEU A 78 8.77 4.30 -1.90
N GLY A 79 7.58 4.92 -1.78
CA GLY A 79 7.04 5.37 -0.49
C GLY A 79 7.37 6.83 -0.15
N GLN A 80 7.40 7.71 -1.16
CA GLN A 80 7.31 9.15 -0.98
C GLN A 80 5.93 9.60 -1.51
N PRO A 81 5.16 10.38 -0.74
CA PRO A 81 3.90 10.95 -1.20
C PRO A 81 4.08 11.92 -2.39
#